data_AF-A0A816M0G2-F1
#
_entry.id   AF-A0A816M0G2-F1
#
_cell.length_a   1.000
_cell.length_b   1.000
_cell.length_c   1.000
_cell.angle_alpha   90.00
_cell.angle_beta   90.00
_cell.angle_gamma   90.00
#
_symmetry.space_group_name_H-M   'P 1'
#
loop_
_entity.id
_entity.type
_entity.pdbx_description
1 polymer ?
#
loop_
_entity_poly.entity_id
_entity_poly.type
_entity_poly.pdbx_seq_one_letter_code
_entity_poly.pdbx_strand_id
1 'polypeptide(L)'
;MTSTENAPTPNNDPGSFSSFRSTNNHDTPNQNYSFDSTPPIHSSHHQRLIHSQNSQSLEASPSIVRNPSPPPIDNLSRADMVGDEMYSKSWFCQVLLKLIKFVAPQQIHKEAFSTIRQQGDDFLSTHSNKIQELDETFESELCELWDVSMSADVAHLLIQFNSLDLFNVVLIECKDKRCTEIVLGILSNMACCKRNLIQDEQSVSVALCIIQHTNLFSTILSILTSDDYSDCPTLVQLFRLIYTLTVRQDTRSLILERIQLTYEPLCFIFQSCINKELLEQCSCLLRVLLDECNLFEHNEQSEVFYLFLTSITTATSALIENETVTENNTLENLFNCLQIYTTNEHFIDMLNEHCQTIMKLTENILNRLVHDDIVQIRSVLLLSCISICNYFLFKHGLTIVNKELLQYFIIIGHTCYKDKQRREHQKHVMRRERSRTHSHSSNKRKDGDEFDTNGDTVDDDSLYKSHHAITNADWDDDIEVQSTTKVEFDRSTSEDLATTSYTLVDELFLELFYRGIKQDASKSTDNNPSLFKQLSQDQRETFRKIIKHFCHLDKRLDNMLEL
;
A
#
# COMPACT_ATOMS: atom_id res chain seq x y z
N MET A 1 68.88 22.45 5.47
CA MET A 1 69.40 22.70 4.11
C MET A 1 68.23 22.49 3.16
N THR A 2 67.47 23.56 2.91
CA THR A 2 67.31 24.25 1.59
C THR A 2 66.42 23.47 0.62
N SER A 3 65.31 23.96 0.05
CA SER A 3 64.53 25.21 0.14
C SER A 3 63.37 25.13 -0.90
N THR A 4 62.25 25.81 -0.60
CA THR A 4 61.34 26.61 -1.50
C THR A 4 60.62 25.94 -2.68
N GLU A 5 59.29 25.85 -2.69
CA GLU A 5 58.24 26.84 -3.10
C GLU A 5 57.76 26.62 -4.55
N ASN A 6 56.45 26.38 -4.75
CA ASN A 6 55.52 27.34 -5.37
C ASN A 6 54.18 26.68 -5.78
N ALA A 7 53.08 27.31 -5.36
CA ALA A 7 51.75 27.19 -5.97
C ALA A 7 51.71 27.98 -7.30
N PRO A 8 50.73 27.72 -8.18
CA PRO A 8 49.57 28.64 -8.21
C PRO A 8 48.22 28.02 -8.63
N THR A 9 47.14 28.60 -8.11
CA THR A 9 45.81 28.76 -8.77
C THR A 9 45.66 30.25 -9.18
N PRO A 10 44.63 30.74 -9.92
CA PRO A 10 43.38 30.14 -10.44
C PRO A 10 43.03 30.56 -11.91
N ASN A 11 41.94 30.02 -12.50
CA ASN A 11 40.83 30.79 -13.12
C ASN A 11 39.94 30.01 -14.12
N ASN A 12 38.63 30.26 -13.97
CA ASN A 12 37.51 30.34 -14.94
C ASN A 12 36.72 29.08 -15.39
N ASP A 13 35.50 29.00 -14.84
CA ASP A 13 34.23 28.44 -15.35
C ASP A 13 33.78 29.04 -16.71
N PRO A 14 32.61 28.68 -17.29
CA PRO A 14 32.09 27.33 -17.58
C PRO A 14 31.60 27.22 -19.04
N GLY A 15 31.63 26.01 -19.62
CA GLY A 15 31.17 25.72 -20.98
C GLY A 15 29.76 25.14 -21.02
N SER A 16 28.86 25.87 -21.67
CA SER A 16 27.48 25.53 -22.03
C SER A 16 27.38 24.59 -23.24
N PHE A 17 26.43 23.65 -23.22
CA PHE A 17 25.94 22.87 -24.38
C PHE A 17 24.41 22.68 -24.22
N SER A 18 23.57 23.49 -24.88
CA SER A 18 22.86 23.21 -26.16
C SER A 18 21.89 22.02 -26.07
N SER A 19 20.60 22.21 -25.78
CA SER A 19 19.50 22.54 -26.72
C SER A 19 19.44 21.67 -27.99
N PHE A 20 18.58 20.64 -27.98
CA PHE A 20 18.15 19.95 -29.20
C PHE A 20 16.77 20.44 -29.65
N ARG A 21 16.77 20.93 -30.90
CA ARG A 21 15.61 21.40 -31.67
C ARG A 21 14.65 20.25 -32.00
N SER A 22 13.37 20.51 -31.76
CA SER A 22 12.25 19.83 -32.44
C SER A 22 12.12 20.34 -33.88
N THR A 23 12.00 19.41 -34.83
CA THR A 23 11.63 19.71 -36.22
C THR A 23 10.12 19.49 -36.40
N ASN A 24 9.41 20.58 -36.64
CA ASN A 24 8.06 20.60 -37.21
C ASN A 24 8.09 20.03 -38.62
N ASN A 25 7.12 19.18 -38.96
CA ASN A 25 6.61 19.07 -40.33
C ASN A 25 5.09 19.05 -40.31
N HIS A 26 4.52 20.04 -41.01
CA HIS A 26 3.15 20.09 -41.47
C HIS A 26 2.87 18.95 -42.44
N ASP A 27 1.68 18.36 -42.40
CA ASP A 27 0.83 18.22 -43.57
C ASP A 27 -0.60 17.83 -43.15
N THR A 28 -1.56 18.62 -43.63
CA THR A 28 -3.01 18.34 -43.61
C THR A 28 -3.42 17.81 -44.98
N PRO A 29 -4.56 17.12 -45.09
CA PRO A 29 -5.65 17.82 -45.77
C PRO A 29 -7.07 17.57 -45.22
N ASN A 30 -7.84 18.65 -45.28
CA ASN A 30 -9.29 18.81 -45.30
C ASN A 30 -10.13 17.62 -45.83
N GLN A 31 -11.24 17.33 -45.14
CA GLN A 31 -12.54 17.13 -45.79
C GLN A 31 -13.69 17.75 -44.96
N ASN A 32 -14.44 18.62 -45.64
CA ASN A 32 -15.68 19.26 -45.22
C ASN A 32 -16.84 18.27 -45.20
N TYR A 33 -17.76 18.40 -44.23
CA TYR A 33 -19.21 18.29 -44.47
C TYR A 33 -19.97 19.13 -43.43
N SER A 34 -20.60 20.20 -43.90
CA SER A 34 -21.67 20.93 -43.22
C SER A 34 -22.99 20.16 -43.38
N PHE A 35 -23.87 20.20 -42.39
CA PHE A 35 -25.29 20.49 -42.62
C PHE A 35 -25.96 21.06 -41.37
N ASP A 36 -26.91 21.93 -41.68
CA ASP A 36 -27.55 22.96 -40.87
C ASP A 36 -28.91 22.48 -40.33
N SER A 37 -29.55 23.34 -39.53
CA SER A 37 -31.00 23.44 -39.27
C SER A 37 -31.62 22.76 -38.02
N THR A 38 -31.94 23.61 -37.04
CA THR A 38 -33.19 23.59 -36.25
C THR A 38 -34.12 24.70 -36.80
N PRO A 39 -35.39 24.90 -36.36
CA PRO A 39 -36.36 24.11 -35.56
C PRO A 39 -37.73 23.97 -36.31
N PRO A 40 -38.85 23.59 -35.64
CA PRO A 40 -39.83 24.66 -35.34
C PRO A 40 -40.72 24.48 -34.08
N ILE A 41 -41.38 25.59 -33.76
CA ILE A 41 -42.42 25.85 -32.74
C ILE A 41 -43.83 25.64 -33.34
N HIS A 42 -44.80 25.14 -32.57
CA HIS A 42 -46.26 25.48 -32.59
C HIS A 42 -46.98 24.66 -31.49
N SER A 43 -47.42 25.23 -30.36
CA SER A 43 -48.74 25.81 -30.06
C SER A 43 -49.97 24.92 -30.34
N SER A 44 -50.78 24.57 -29.31
CA SER A 44 -52.18 25.03 -29.14
C SER A 44 -53.03 24.18 -28.16
N HIS A 45 -53.82 24.91 -27.37
CA HIS A 45 -55.11 24.63 -26.71
C HIS A 45 -55.84 23.29 -26.97
N HIS A 46 -56.36 22.64 -25.92
CA HIS A 46 -57.77 22.81 -25.47
C HIS A 46 -58.14 21.96 -24.23
N GLN A 47 -58.95 22.59 -23.37
CA GLN A 47 -59.75 22.05 -22.27
C GLN A 47 -60.63 20.83 -22.60
N ARG A 48 -60.98 20.04 -21.57
CA ARG A 48 -62.37 19.66 -21.27
C ARG A 48 -62.59 19.19 -19.82
N LEU A 49 -63.61 19.81 -19.21
CA LEU A 49 -64.27 19.50 -17.94
C LEU A 49 -65.13 18.22 -17.99
N ILE A 50 -65.31 17.56 -16.84
CA ILE A 50 -66.57 16.95 -16.30
C ILE A 50 -66.43 16.94 -14.75
N HIS A 51 -67.10 17.76 -13.91
CA HIS A 51 -68.49 17.77 -13.35
C HIS A 51 -68.93 16.58 -12.45
N SER A 52 -69.08 16.82 -11.12
CA SER A 52 -70.33 16.70 -10.30
C SER A 52 -69.99 16.72 -8.79
N GLN A 53 -70.26 17.79 -8.02
CA GLN A 53 -71.45 18.08 -7.18
C GLN A 53 -71.82 17.08 -6.07
N ASN A 54 -71.72 17.51 -4.80
CA ASN A 54 -72.78 17.57 -3.77
C ASN A 54 -72.19 18.11 -2.45
N SER A 55 -72.54 19.29 -1.93
CA SER A 55 -73.71 19.67 -1.11
C SER A 55 -73.38 19.76 0.39
N GLN A 56 -73.32 20.98 0.94
CA GLN A 56 -74.13 21.51 2.07
C GLN A 56 -73.42 22.64 2.83
N SER A 57 -74.23 23.65 3.13
CA SER A 57 -73.99 24.98 3.71
C SER A 57 -73.89 24.98 5.24
N LEU A 58 -73.12 25.91 5.84
CA LEU A 58 -73.53 26.76 6.99
C LEU A 58 -72.45 27.81 7.37
N GLU A 59 -72.88 29.07 7.31
CA GLU A 59 -72.51 30.35 7.95
C GLU A 59 -71.16 30.60 8.69
N ALA A 60 -70.48 31.65 8.18
CA ALA A 60 -69.62 32.72 8.72
C ALA A 60 -69.04 32.71 10.17
N SER A 61 -67.71 32.92 10.25
CA SER A 61 -67.01 33.83 11.20
C SER A 61 -65.58 34.15 10.70
N PRO A 62 -65.00 35.34 10.94
CA PRO A 62 -63.75 35.77 10.31
C PRO A 62 -62.53 35.23 11.07
N SER A 63 -61.83 34.25 10.49
CA SER A 63 -60.55 33.78 11.01
C SER A 63 -59.45 34.79 10.68
N ILE A 64 -58.96 35.46 11.71
CA ILE A 64 -57.69 36.21 11.72
C ILE A 64 -56.61 35.32 11.10
N VAL A 65 -55.98 35.79 10.02
CA VAL A 65 -54.82 35.16 9.39
C VAL A 65 -53.70 35.14 10.43
N ARG A 66 -53.54 34.01 11.13
CA ARG A 66 -52.34 33.75 11.90
C ARG A 66 -51.22 33.50 10.92
N ASN A 67 -50.13 34.25 11.12
CA ASN A 67 -48.84 33.97 10.49
C ASN A 67 -48.54 32.47 10.65
N PRO A 68 -48.20 31.72 9.58
CA PRO A 68 -47.85 30.32 9.73
C PRO A 68 -46.69 30.19 10.72
N SER A 69 -46.78 29.21 11.61
CA SER A 69 -45.74 28.91 12.58
C SER A 69 -44.40 28.66 11.86
N PRO A 70 -43.26 29.12 12.41
CA PRO A 70 -41.96 28.81 11.84
C PRO A 70 -41.79 27.29 11.74
N PRO A 71 -41.10 26.79 10.69
CA PRO A 71 -40.94 25.36 10.49
C PRO A 71 -40.23 24.73 11.70
N PRO A 72 -40.51 23.45 12.02
CA PRO A 72 -39.89 22.75 13.13
C PRO A 72 -38.36 22.77 12.99
N ILE A 73 -37.69 23.31 14.02
CA ILE A 73 -36.23 23.54 14.04
C ILE A 73 -35.44 22.22 13.97
N ASP A 74 -36.04 21.10 14.39
CA ASP A 74 -35.37 19.80 14.49
C ASP A 74 -35.00 19.16 13.14
N ASN A 75 -35.68 19.52 12.04
CA ASN A 75 -35.35 18.97 10.72
C ASN A 75 -34.28 19.78 9.97
N LEU A 76 -33.98 21.01 10.41
CA LEU A 76 -33.02 21.87 9.74
C LEU A 76 -31.57 21.52 10.13
N SER A 77 -31.35 21.15 11.39
CA SER A 77 -30.03 20.77 11.89
C SER A 77 -29.54 19.46 11.28
N ARG A 78 -30.44 18.50 11.04
CA ARG A 78 -30.12 17.20 10.41
C ARG A 78 -29.91 17.30 8.90
N ALA A 79 -30.52 18.29 8.24
CA ALA A 79 -30.38 18.50 6.79
C ALA A 79 -29.00 19.03 6.38
N ASP A 80 -28.33 19.75 7.29
CA ASP A 80 -26.99 20.29 7.07
C ASP A 80 -25.87 19.31 7.48
N MET A 81 -26.18 18.17 8.13
CA MET A 81 -25.18 17.16 8.47
C MET A 81 -24.70 16.38 7.24
N VAL A 82 -23.45 15.90 7.31
CA VAL A 82 -22.81 15.09 6.27
C VAL A 82 -22.79 13.64 6.71
N GLY A 83 -23.76 12.85 6.25
CA GLY A 83 -23.93 11.48 6.76
C GLY A 83 -24.23 11.47 8.25
N ASP A 84 -23.56 10.59 8.99
CA ASP A 84 -23.57 10.54 10.46
C ASP A 84 -22.45 11.38 11.11
N GLU A 85 -21.67 12.10 10.31
CA GLU A 85 -20.59 12.96 10.82
C GLU A 85 -21.14 14.17 11.57
N MET A 86 -20.43 14.61 12.61
CA MET A 86 -20.80 15.79 13.40
C MET A 86 -20.66 17.13 12.64
N TYR A 87 -20.04 17.12 11.46
CA TYR A 87 -19.74 18.32 10.68
C TYR A 87 -20.87 18.68 9.72
N SER A 88 -21.10 19.99 9.57
CA SER A 88 -22.15 20.51 8.70
C SER A 88 -21.61 20.90 7.31
N LYS A 89 -22.42 20.78 6.26
CA LYS A 89 -22.07 21.18 4.88
C LYS A 89 -21.63 22.63 4.81
N SER A 90 -22.27 23.50 5.61
CA SER A 90 -21.86 24.91 5.73
C SER A 90 -20.42 25.07 6.21
N TRP A 91 -19.97 24.26 7.18
CA TRP A 91 -18.59 24.29 7.65
C TRP A 91 -17.62 23.93 6.53
N PHE A 92 -17.87 22.86 5.78
CA PHE A 92 -17.05 22.49 4.63
C PHE A 92 -16.97 23.62 3.59
N CYS A 93 -18.11 24.24 3.23
CA CYS A 93 -18.11 25.39 2.33
C CYS A 93 -17.26 26.55 2.87
N GLN A 94 -17.32 26.83 4.17
CA GLN A 94 -16.54 27.91 4.78
C GLN A 94 -15.04 27.64 4.70
N VAL A 95 -14.60 26.41 5.02
CA VAL A 95 -13.19 26.00 4.92
C VAL A 95 -12.69 26.10 3.47
N LEU A 96 -13.45 25.59 2.49
CA LEU A 96 -13.07 25.69 1.07
C LEU A 96 -13.04 27.14 0.57
N LEU A 97 -13.96 28.01 1.02
CA LEU A 97 -13.94 29.44 0.69
C LEU A 97 -12.75 30.17 1.31
N LYS A 98 -12.33 29.78 2.52
CA LYS A 98 -11.08 30.29 3.13
C LYS A 98 -9.88 29.86 2.31
N LEU A 99 -9.84 28.60 1.85
CA LEU A 99 -8.78 28.10 0.97
C LEU A 99 -8.69 28.87 -0.35
N ILE A 100 -9.82 29.15 -0.99
CA ILE A 100 -9.88 30.01 -2.19
C ILE A 100 -9.29 31.40 -1.89
N LYS A 101 -9.69 32.03 -0.78
CA LYS A 101 -9.18 33.35 -0.38
C LYS A 101 -7.70 33.34 -0.02
N PHE A 102 -7.18 32.21 0.46
CA PHE A 102 -5.78 32.04 0.78
C PHE A 102 -4.90 31.93 -0.47
N VAL A 103 -5.39 31.26 -1.52
CA VAL A 103 -4.63 31.05 -2.77
C VAL A 103 -4.78 32.22 -3.75
N ALA A 104 -5.94 32.90 -3.79
CA ALA A 104 -6.20 33.99 -4.74
C ALA A 104 -5.15 35.14 -4.75
N PRO A 105 -4.63 35.62 -3.60
CA PRO A 105 -3.56 36.63 -3.59
C PRO A 105 -2.26 36.14 -4.22
N GLN A 106 -1.98 34.84 -4.16
CA GLN A 106 -0.75 34.25 -4.69
C GLN A 106 -0.75 34.24 -6.24
N GLN A 107 -1.93 34.13 -6.85
CA GLN A 107 -2.13 34.24 -8.31
C GLN A 107 -1.80 35.65 -8.83
N ILE A 108 -2.32 36.69 -8.17
CA ILE A 108 -2.15 38.09 -8.59
C ILE A 108 -0.68 38.52 -8.52
N HIS A 109 0.05 38.06 -7.51
CA HIS A 109 1.48 38.34 -7.38
C HIS A 109 2.31 37.75 -8.54
N LYS A 110 1.91 36.58 -9.09
CA LYS A 110 2.59 35.92 -10.21
C LYS A 110 2.40 36.68 -11.53
N GLU A 111 1.18 37.12 -11.82
CA GLU A 111 0.85 37.94 -12.99
C GLU A 111 1.51 39.34 -12.95
N ALA A 112 1.56 39.95 -11.76
CA ALA A 112 2.25 41.22 -11.55
C ALA A 112 3.78 41.07 -11.74
N PHE A 113 4.39 40.00 -11.22
CA PHE A 113 5.83 39.76 -11.37
C PHE A 113 6.24 39.41 -12.82
N SER A 114 5.42 38.65 -13.55
CA SER A 114 5.67 38.37 -14.98
C SER A 114 5.60 39.63 -15.84
N THR A 115 4.80 40.62 -15.44
CA THR A 115 4.67 41.90 -16.15
C THR A 115 5.85 42.85 -15.83
N ILE A 116 6.38 42.81 -14.61
CA ILE A 116 7.47 43.71 -14.17
C ILE A 116 8.85 43.27 -14.70
N ARG A 117 9.07 41.97 -14.99
CA ARG A 117 10.33 41.48 -15.60
C ARG A 117 10.66 42.07 -16.99
N GLN A 118 9.74 42.82 -17.62
CA GLN A 118 10.00 43.49 -18.89
C GLN A 118 10.53 44.93 -18.74
N GLN A 119 10.66 45.47 -17.52
CA GLN A 119 11.22 46.81 -17.29
C GLN A 119 12.25 46.81 -16.16
N GLY A 120 13.53 46.69 -16.55
CA GLY A 120 14.72 47.23 -15.85
C GLY A 120 14.91 46.90 -14.36
N ASP A 121 15.91 46.06 -14.07
CA ASP A 121 16.51 45.86 -12.76
C ASP A 121 17.02 47.19 -12.17
N ASP A 122 16.34 47.74 -11.14
CA ASP A 122 17.01 48.42 -9.99
C ASP A 122 16.10 48.89 -8.83
N PHE A 123 14.77 48.61 -8.81
CA PHE A 123 13.86 49.29 -7.84
C PHE A 123 12.97 48.40 -6.96
N LEU A 124 13.31 47.13 -6.73
CA LEU A 124 12.44 46.21 -5.97
C LEU A 124 13.21 45.33 -4.96
N SER A 125 14.03 45.95 -4.11
CA SER A 125 14.73 45.26 -3.00
C SER A 125 14.06 45.45 -1.63
N THR A 126 12.79 45.86 -1.54
CA THR A 126 12.16 46.12 -0.21
C THR A 126 10.72 45.63 -0.03
N HIS A 127 10.02 45.17 -1.06
CA HIS A 127 8.79 44.35 -0.89
C HIS A 127 9.14 42.87 -1.02
N SER A 128 9.84 42.40 0.01
CA SER A 128 10.20 41.00 0.23
C SER A 128 9.03 40.06 -0.05
N ASN A 129 9.33 39.02 -0.83
CA ASN A 129 8.62 37.77 -1.00
C ASN A 129 8.24 37.12 0.35
N LYS A 130 7.31 37.70 1.12
CA LYS A 130 6.69 36.97 2.21
C LYS A 130 5.74 35.96 1.59
N ILE A 131 6.19 34.71 1.54
CA ILE A 131 5.30 33.56 1.36
C ILE A 131 4.19 33.73 2.41
N GLN A 132 2.94 33.75 1.94
CA GLN A 132 1.80 33.79 2.83
C GLN A 132 1.69 32.40 3.44
N GLU A 133 2.11 32.27 4.69
CA GLU A 133 2.02 31.03 5.46
C GLU A 133 0.60 30.84 6.00
N LEU A 134 0.20 29.58 6.20
CA LEU A 134 -1.04 29.26 6.91
C LEU A 134 -1.00 29.84 8.33
N ASP A 135 -2.08 30.49 8.75
CA ASP A 135 -2.25 30.81 10.16
C ASP A 135 -2.73 29.58 10.93
N GLU A 136 -2.38 29.48 12.22
CA GLU A 136 -2.65 28.31 13.07
C GLU A 136 -4.14 27.94 13.12
N THR A 137 -5.04 28.92 13.04
CA THR A 137 -6.49 28.66 13.10
C THR A 137 -6.96 28.01 11.81
N PHE A 138 -6.54 28.55 10.67
CA PHE A 138 -6.91 27.98 9.37
C PHE A 138 -6.22 26.64 9.10
N GLU A 139 -4.97 26.46 9.54
CA GLU A 139 -4.30 25.15 9.49
C GLU A 139 -5.08 24.10 10.28
N SER A 140 -5.54 24.43 11.50
CA SER A 140 -6.34 23.51 12.33
C SER A 140 -7.62 23.08 11.61
N GLU A 141 -8.34 24.01 10.98
CA GLU A 141 -9.55 23.70 10.21
C GLU A 141 -9.26 22.81 8.98
N LEU A 142 -8.12 23.01 8.30
CA LEU A 142 -7.68 22.16 7.20
C LEU A 142 -7.25 20.76 7.68
N CYS A 143 -6.63 20.66 8.86
CA CYS A 143 -6.29 19.38 9.48
C CYS A 143 -7.55 18.61 9.89
N GLU A 144 -8.55 19.28 10.46
CA GLU A 144 -9.86 18.66 10.75
C GLU A 144 -10.50 18.13 9.47
N LEU A 145 -10.45 18.90 8.38
CA LEU A 145 -10.94 18.44 7.07
C LEU A 145 -10.16 17.22 6.56
N TRP A 146 -8.83 17.19 6.74
CA TRP A 146 -8.01 16.04 6.42
C TRP A 146 -8.46 14.81 7.23
N ASP A 147 -8.59 14.92 8.55
CA ASP A 147 -8.98 13.81 9.42
C ASP A 147 -10.32 13.18 8.99
N VAL A 148 -11.32 13.99 8.62
CA VAL A 148 -12.64 13.49 8.20
C VAL A 148 -12.73 13.10 6.72
N SER A 149 -11.77 13.49 5.88
CA SER A 149 -11.82 13.23 4.42
C SER A 149 -11.72 11.76 4.01
N MET A 150 -11.41 10.86 4.96
CA MET A 150 -11.47 9.41 4.75
C MET A 150 -12.92 8.89 4.69
N SER A 151 -13.87 9.62 5.29
CA SER A 151 -15.28 9.29 5.30
C SER A 151 -15.85 9.34 3.88
N ALA A 152 -16.60 8.32 3.48
CA ALA A 152 -17.17 8.24 2.13
C ALA A 152 -18.12 9.42 1.84
N ASP A 153 -18.88 9.85 2.85
CA ASP A 153 -19.83 10.96 2.70
C ASP A 153 -19.11 12.30 2.54
N VAL A 154 -18.01 12.50 3.25
CA VAL A 154 -17.15 13.69 3.11
C VAL A 154 -16.46 13.69 1.75
N ALA A 155 -15.87 12.57 1.33
CA ALA A 155 -15.24 12.46 0.02
C ALA A 155 -16.23 12.75 -1.11
N HIS A 156 -17.47 12.26 -1.00
CA HIS A 156 -18.52 12.52 -2.00
C HIS A 156 -18.98 13.98 -1.98
N LEU A 157 -19.10 14.59 -0.80
CA LEU A 157 -19.42 16.01 -0.67
C LEU A 157 -18.35 16.90 -1.29
N LEU A 158 -17.07 16.58 -1.08
CA LEU A 158 -15.95 17.32 -1.67
C LEU A 158 -15.98 17.27 -3.21
N ILE A 159 -16.27 16.09 -3.78
CA ILE A 159 -16.52 15.97 -5.23
C ILE A 159 -17.72 16.83 -5.65
N GLN A 160 -18.83 16.82 -4.90
CA GLN A 160 -20.01 17.63 -5.18
C GLN A 160 -19.71 19.14 -5.16
N PHE A 161 -18.80 19.59 -4.30
CA PHE A 161 -18.35 20.98 -4.22
C PHE A 161 -17.28 21.34 -5.25
N ASN A 162 -16.97 20.43 -6.18
CA ASN A 162 -15.95 20.61 -7.19
C ASN A 162 -14.58 20.93 -6.59
N SER A 163 -14.25 20.30 -5.45
CA SER A 163 -13.02 20.61 -4.72
C SER A 163 -11.75 20.20 -5.48
N LEU A 164 -11.85 19.29 -6.45
CA LEU A 164 -10.70 18.84 -7.25
C LEU A 164 -10.09 19.98 -8.07
N ASP A 165 -10.90 20.88 -8.63
CA ASP A 165 -10.42 22.07 -9.32
C ASP A 165 -9.70 23.01 -8.36
N LEU A 166 -10.25 23.21 -7.16
CA LEU A 166 -9.62 24.00 -6.11
C LEU A 166 -8.30 23.40 -5.67
N PHE A 167 -8.26 22.09 -5.41
CA PHE A 167 -7.03 21.39 -5.03
C PHE A 167 -5.98 21.46 -6.15
N ASN A 168 -6.38 21.33 -7.41
CA ASN A 168 -5.46 21.54 -8.53
C ASN A 168 -4.88 22.97 -8.52
N VAL A 169 -5.69 24.00 -8.26
CA VAL A 169 -5.21 25.37 -8.12
C VAL A 169 -4.24 25.52 -6.93
N VAL A 170 -4.53 24.89 -5.79
CA VAL A 170 -3.61 24.89 -4.63
C VAL A 170 -2.27 24.27 -5.03
N LEU A 171 -2.26 23.10 -5.67
CA LEU A 171 -1.01 22.41 -6.05
C LEU A 171 -0.17 23.19 -7.09
N ILE A 172 -0.79 24.06 -7.89
CA ILE A 172 -0.07 24.88 -8.89
C ILE A 172 0.42 26.21 -8.28
N GLU A 173 -0.40 26.85 -7.46
CA GLU A 173 -0.21 28.27 -7.09
C GLU A 173 0.15 28.49 -5.62
N CYS A 174 -0.07 27.50 -4.74
CA CYS A 174 0.19 27.66 -3.32
C CYS A 174 1.67 27.43 -3.00
N LYS A 175 2.31 28.45 -2.43
CA LYS A 175 3.72 28.39 -1.99
C LYS A 175 3.89 27.86 -0.57
N ASP A 176 2.79 27.68 0.16
CA ASP A 176 2.82 27.14 1.52
C ASP A 176 2.90 25.60 1.46
N LYS A 177 4.03 25.06 1.93
CA LYS A 177 4.31 23.62 1.88
C LYS A 177 3.35 22.83 2.74
N ARG A 178 2.95 23.37 3.90
CA ARG A 178 2.02 22.72 4.82
C ARG A 178 0.62 22.61 4.22
N CYS A 179 0.14 23.64 3.54
CA CYS A 179 -1.10 23.63 2.79
C CYS A 179 -1.08 22.59 1.67
N THR A 180 0.03 22.53 0.92
CA THR A 180 0.23 21.54 -0.15
C THR A 180 0.21 20.12 0.40
N GLU A 181 0.94 19.86 1.49
CA GLU A 181 0.94 18.59 2.22
C GLU A 181 -0.48 18.19 2.64
N ILE A 182 -1.23 19.10 3.28
CA ILE A 182 -2.59 18.83 3.75
C ILE A 182 -3.52 18.50 2.58
N VAL A 183 -3.45 19.24 1.47
CA VAL A 183 -4.27 18.97 0.28
C VAL A 183 -3.94 17.61 -0.35
N LEU A 184 -2.67 17.23 -0.44
CA LEU A 184 -2.27 15.89 -0.88
C LEU A 184 -2.75 14.81 0.10
N GLY A 185 -2.74 15.11 1.40
CA GLY A 185 -3.27 14.28 2.46
C GLY A 185 -4.77 14.01 2.33
N ILE A 186 -5.56 15.05 2.06
CA ILE A 186 -7.00 14.99 1.77
C ILE A 186 -7.25 14.16 0.51
N LEU A 187 -6.54 14.43 -0.59
CA LEU A 187 -6.67 13.67 -1.83
C LEU A 187 -6.37 12.18 -1.63
N SER A 188 -5.35 11.86 -0.84
CA SER A 188 -4.99 10.47 -0.50
C SER A 188 -6.09 9.77 0.28
N ASN A 189 -6.69 10.44 1.26
CA ASN A 189 -7.80 9.89 2.03
C ASN A 189 -9.05 9.68 1.15
N MET A 190 -9.37 10.65 0.30
CA MET A 190 -10.45 10.54 -0.68
C MET A 190 -10.24 9.36 -1.64
N ALA A 191 -9.02 9.11 -2.10
CA ALA A 191 -8.67 7.99 -2.99
C ALA A 191 -8.89 6.61 -2.34
N CYS A 192 -8.81 6.52 -1.00
CA CYS A 192 -9.13 5.30 -0.26
C CYS A 192 -10.62 4.97 -0.22
N CYS A 193 -11.51 5.90 -0.60
CA CYS A 193 -12.95 5.68 -0.57
C CYS A 193 -13.35 4.48 -1.44
N LYS A 194 -13.96 3.46 -0.80
CA LYS A 194 -14.45 2.23 -1.46
C LYS A 194 -15.87 2.40 -2.00
N ARG A 195 -16.65 3.33 -1.44
CA ARG A 195 -18.04 3.57 -1.86
C ARG A 195 -18.05 4.38 -3.15
N ASN A 196 -18.60 3.81 -4.20
CA ASN A 196 -18.73 4.50 -5.48
C ASN A 196 -19.78 5.61 -5.42
N LEU A 197 -19.54 6.67 -6.18
CA LEU A 197 -20.49 7.71 -6.51
C LEU A 197 -21.44 7.19 -7.58
N ILE A 198 -22.71 7.60 -7.52
CA ILE A 198 -23.66 7.40 -8.62
C ILE A 198 -23.73 8.72 -9.38
N GLN A 199 -23.17 8.76 -10.59
CA GLN A 199 -23.23 9.90 -11.50
C GLN A 199 -23.80 9.42 -12.84
N ASP A 200 -24.88 10.06 -13.31
CA ASP A 200 -25.49 9.79 -14.62
C ASP A 200 -25.70 8.28 -14.92
N GLU A 201 -26.27 7.56 -13.94
CA GLU A 201 -26.52 6.10 -13.96
C GLU A 201 -25.25 5.21 -13.96
N GLN A 202 -24.06 5.81 -13.89
CA GLN A 202 -22.79 5.11 -13.78
C GLN A 202 -22.25 5.15 -12.34
N SER A 203 -21.69 4.03 -11.91
CA SER A 203 -21.01 3.88 -10.64
C SER A 203 -19.53 4.18 -10.83
N VAL A 204 -19.07 5.34 -10.34
CA VAL A 204 -17.68 5.82 -10.50
C VAL A 204 -17.01 5.93 -9.14
N SER A 205 -15.75 5.51 -9.00
CA SER A 205 -15.02 5.67 -7.75
C SER A 205 -14.39 7.07 -7.65
N VAL A 206 -14.21 7.55 -6.42
CA VAL A 206 -13.54 8.84 -6.15
C VAL A 206 -12.10 8.85 -6.70
N ALA A 207 -11.39 7.72 -6.57
CA ALA A 207 -10.05 7.55 -7.13
C ALA A 207 -10.02 7.73 -8.66
N LEU A 208 -11.03 7.21 -9.36
CA LEU A 208 -11.14 7.39 -10.81
C LEU A 208 -11.43 8.86 -11.17
N CYS A 209 -12.28 9.55 -10.39
CA CYS A 209 -12.50 10.99 -10.55
C CYS A 209 -11.19 11.79 -10.43
N ILE A 210 -10.31 11.45 -9.49
CA ILE A 210 -9.00 12.13 -9.31
C ILE A 210 -8.11 11.96 -10.55
N ILE A 211 -8.02 10.75 -11.11
CA ILE A 211 -7.14 10.45 -12.26
C ILE A 211 -7.66 11.06 -13.56
N GLN A 212 -8.98 11.04 -13.75
CA GLN A 212 -9.63 11.54 -14.96
C GLN A 212 -9.79 13.07 -14.96
N HIS A 213 -9.60 13.73 -13.82
CA HIS A 213 -9.65 15.17 -13.72
C HIS A 213 -8.58 15.82 -14.62
N THR A 214 -9.03 16.65 -15.56
CA THR A 214 -8.29 17.12 -16.76
C THR A 214 -6.83 17.50 -16.52
N ASN A 215 -6.53 18.15 -15.39
CA ASN A 215 -5.17 18.62 -15.08
C ASN A 215 -4.62 18.12 -13.73
N LEU A 216 -5.47 17.62 -12.83
CA LEU A 216 -5.06 17.39 -11.44
C LEU A 216 -4.00 16.30 -11.35
N PHE A 217 -4.21 15.18 -12.04
CA PHE A 217 -3.26 14.07 -11.98
C PHE A 217 -1.91 14.43 -12.60
N SER A 218 -1.90 15.17 -13.71
CA SER A 218 -0.67 15.70 -14.30
C SER A 218 0.06 16.66 -13.35
N THR A 219 -0.68 17.53 -12.67
CA THR A 219 -0.14 18.42 -11.63
C THR A 219 0.48 17.61 -10.49
N ILE A 220 -0.23 16.61 -9.96
CA ILE A 220 0.26 15.71 -8.90
C ILE A 220 1.62 15.10 -9.29
N LEU A 221 1.74 14.57 -10.51
CA LEU A 221 3.02 14.00 -10.97
C LEU A 221 4.10 15.07 -11.16
N SER A 222 3.74 16.28 -11.62
CA SER A 222 4.70 17.37 -11.84
C SER A 222 5.37 17.87 -10.55
N ILE A 223 4.73 17.70 -9.39
CA ILE A 223 5.30 18.03 -8.08
C ILE A 223 6.63 17.30 -7.87
N LEU A 224 6.75 16.04 -8.31
CA LEU A 224 7.99 15.25 -8.17
C LEU A 224 9.18 15.82 -8.94
N THR A 225 8.90 16.59 -9.99
CA THR A 225 9.93 17.17 -10.88
C THR A 225 10.17 18.65 -10.64
N SER A 226 9.46 19.23 -9.68
CA SER A 226 9.53 20.66 -9.41
C SER A 226 10.59 20.98 -8.35
N ASP A 227 11.43 21.98 -8.63
CA ASP A 227 12.50 22.41 -7.71
C ASP A 227 11.94 22.99 -6.39
N ASP A 228 10.70 23.49 -6.43
CA ASP A 228 10.07 24.23 -5.33
C ASP A 228 9.41 23.32 -4.27
N TYR A 229 9.03 22.09 -4.62
CA TYR A 229 8.21 21.21 -3.79
C TYR A 229 8.99 19.94 -3.41
N SER A 230 9.68 19.97 -2.27
CA SER A 230 10.56 18.86 -1.88
C SER A 230 10.85 18.78 -0.37
N ASP A 231 9.91 19.20 0.48
CA ASP A 231 9.99 18.81 1.89
C ASP A 231 9.43 17.40 2.08
N CYS A 232 9.97 16.70 3.09
CA CYS A 232 9.69 15.29 3.29
C CYS A 232 8.21 14.98 3.58
N PRO A 233 7.48 15.75 4.42
CA PRO A 233 6.05 15.52 4.65
C PRO A 233 5.20 15.57 3.37
N THR A 234 5.41 16.57 2.51
CA THR A 234 4.72 16.69 1.21
C THR A 234 4.97 15.45 0.34
N LEU A 235 6.23 15.00 0.26
CA LEU A 235 6.59 13.81 -0.52
C LEU A 235 5.96 12.53 0.06
N VAL A 236 5.87 12.39 1.38
CA VAL A 236 5.18 11.26 2.02
C VAL A 236 3.73 11.19 1.56
N GLN A 237 3.00 12.31 1.59
CA GLN A 237 1.61 12.33 1.15
C GLN A 237 1.46 12.09 -0.35
N LEU A 238 2.38 12.63 -1.16
CA LEU A 238 2.40 12.41 -2.60
C LEU A 238 2.60 10.94 -2.97
N PHE A 239 3.60 10.28 -2.40
CA PHE A 239 3.84 8.86 -2.63
C PHE A 239 2.72 7.99 -2.06
N ARG A 240 2.11 8.37 -0.93
CA ARG A 240 0.92 7.70 -0.39
C ARG A 240 -0.27 7.78 -1.35
N LEU A 241 -0.54 8.96 -1.94
CA LEU A 241 -1.59 9.13 -2.95
C LEU A 241 -1.35 8.23 -4.16
N ILE A 242 -0.14 8.31 -4.72
CA ILE A 242 0.27 7.53 -5.89
C ILE A 242 0.14 6.03 -5.62
N TYR A 243 0.66 5.55 -4.50
CA TYR A 243 0.55 4.16 -4.07
C TYR A 243 -0.92 3.73 -3.96
N THR A 244 -1.74 4.53 -3.27
CA THR A 244 -3.17 4.26 -3.06
C THR A 244 -3.88 4.10 -4.40
N LEU A 245 -3.64 5.02 -5.33
CA LEU A 245 -4.27 4.97 -6.64
C LEU A 245 -3.72 3.80 -7.50
N THR A 246 -2.46 3.37 -7.31
CA THR A 246 -1.86 2.24 -8.05
C THR A 246 -2.41 0.88 -7.61
N VAL A 247 -2.58 0.68 -6.30
CA VAL A 247 -3.04 -0.61 -5.74
C VAL A 247 -4.50 -0.91 -6.10
N ARG A 248 -5.29 0.12 -6.37
CA ARG A 248 -6.70 0.01 -6.72
C ARG A 248 -6.93 -0.58 -8.11
N GLN A 249 -7.75 -1.62 -8.20
CA GLN A 249 -8.00 -2.36 -9.45
C GLN A 249 -8.66 -1.51 -10.55
N ASP A 250 -9.54 -0.59 -10.17
CA ASP A 250 -10.30 0.28 -11.09
C ASP A 250 -9.47 1.42 -11.69
N THR A 251 -8.31 1.71 -11.12
CA THR A 251 -7.43 2.81 -11.53
C THR A 251 -6.04 2.37 -11.97
N ARG A 252 -5.66 1.13 -11.68
CA ARG A 252 -4.31 0.59 -11.89
C ARG A 252 -3.77 0.80 -13.31
N SER A 253 -4.52 0.38 -14.33
CA SER A 253 -4.07 0.47 -15.72
C SER A 253 -3.78 1.92 -16.15
N LEU A 254 -4.68 2.85 -15.81
CA LEU A 254 -4.56 4.26 -16.15
C LEU A 254 -3.34 4.93 -15.51
N ILE A 255 -2.96 4.48 -14.31
CA ILE A 255 -1.80 5.03 -13.62
C ILE A 255 -0.52 4.48 -14.19
N LEU A 256 -0.43 3.17 -14.41
CA LEU A 256 0.79 2.55 -14.91
C LEU A 256 1.21 3.12 -16.27
N GLU A 257 0.25 3.59 -17.09
CA GLU A 257 0.51 4.32 -18.33
C GLU A 257 1.20 5.69 -18.13
N ARG A 258 1.11 6.28 -16.94
CA ARG A 258 1.55 7.67 -16.65
C ARG A 258 2.61 7.78 -15.56
N ILE A 259 2.88 6.69 -14.84
CA ILE A 259 3.69 6.69 -13.62
C ILE A 259 5.21 6.80 -13.87
N GLN A 260 5.64 6.79 -15.12
CA GLN A 260 7.07 6.83 -15.50
C GLN A 260 7.81 8.06 -14.94
N LEU A 261 7.11 9.19 -14.75
CA LEU A 261 7.67 10.40 -14.13
C LEU A 261 8.13 10.18 -12.68
N THR A 262 7.72 9.10 -12.04
CA THR A 262 8.10 8.78 -10.66
C THR A 262 9.41 8.02 -10.53
N TYR A 263 9.92 7.44 -11.61
CA TYR A 263 11.02 6.46 -11.54
C TYR A 263 12.33 7.07 -11.07
N GLU A 264 12.76 8.17 -11.70
CA GLU A 264 13.98 8.87 -11.31
C GLU A 264 13.86 9.48 -9.89
N PRO A 265 12.76 10.17 -9.52
CA PRO A 265 12.54 10.60 -8.13
C PRO A 265 12.59 9.46 -7.11
N LEU A 266 11.97 8.31 -7.40
CA LEU A 266 12.05 7.12 -6.54
C LEU A 266 13.49 6.67 -6.34
N CYS A 267 14.25 6.53 -7.42
CA CYS A 267 15.64 6.11 -7.38
C CYS A 267 16.50 7.09 -6.56
N PHE A 268 16.29 8.39 -6.74
CA PHE A 268 16.99 9.43 -6.00
C PHE A 268 16.67 9.37 -4.51
N ILE A 269 15.40 9.22 -4.13
CA ILE A 269 14.97 9.11 -2.73
C ILE A 269 15.62 7.90 -2.06
N PHE A 270 15.62 6.73 -2.69
CA PHE A 270 16.28 5.55 -2.13
C PHE A 270 17.79 5.74 -1.93
N GLN A 271 18.45 6.49 -2.81
CA GLN A 271 19.90 6.71 -2.72
C GLN A 271 20.30 7.79 -1.71
N SER A 272 19.40 8.73 -1.38
CA SER A 272 19.75 9.96 -0.65
C SER A 272 18.94 10.22 0.63
N CYS A 273 17.79 9.56 0.80
CA CYS A 273 16.89 9.85 1.92
C CYS A 273 17.21 9.00 3.15
N ILE A 274 17.07 9.61 4.33
CA ILE A 274 17.14 8.95 5.64
C ILE A 274 15.81 8.96 6.39
N ASN A 275 14.77 9.62 5.83
CA ASN A 275 13.47 9.67 6.46
C ASN A 275 12.76 8.31 6.28
N LYS A 276 12.52 7.64 7.41
CA LYS A 276 11.94 6.30 7.43
C LYS A 276 10.55 6.23 6.80
N GLU A 277 9.70 7.21 7.08
CA GLU A 277 8.32 7.24 6.59
C GLU A 277 8.27 7.41 5.08
N LEU A 278 9.08 8.33 4.53
CA LEU A 278 9.20 8.51 3.08
C LEU A 278 9.75 7.25 2.39
N LEU A 279 10.81 6.66 2.96
CA LEU A 279 11.35 5.41 2.42
C LEU A 279 10.33 4.27 2.49
N GLU A 280 9.53 4.20 3.56
CA GLU A 280 8.45 3.20 3.69
C GLU A 280 7.42 3.38 2.57
N GLN A 281 6.90 4.59 2.35
CA GLN A 281 5.93 4.86 1.27
C GLN A 281 6.51 4.55 -0.12
N CYS A 282 7.75 4.99 -0.39
CA CYS A 282 8.43 4.70 -1.65
C CYS A 282 8.64 3.19 -1.85
N SER A 283 9.00 2.46 -0.79
CA SER A 283 9.20 1.00 -0.84
C SER A 283 7.91 0.25 -1.13
N CYS A 284 6.78 0.70 -0.57
CA CYS A 284 5.46 0.17 -0.88
C CYS A 284 5.09 0.38 -2.35
N LEU A 285 5.31 1.58 -2.89
CA LEU A 285 5.05 1.88 -4.30
C LEU A 285 5.94 1.03 -5.22
N LEU A 286 7.26 1.02 -4.97
CA LEU A 286 8.21 0.28 -5.81
C LEU A 286 7.87 -1.21 -5.84
N ARG A 287 7.48 -1.81 -4.71
CA ARG A 287 7.06 -3.21 -4.67
C ARG A 287 5.89 -3.48 -5.61
N VAL A 288 4.86 -2.64 -5.59
CA VAL A 288 3.69 -2.78 -6.48
C VAL A 288 4.08 -2.59 -7.95
N LEU A 289 4.95 -1.63 -8.25
CA LEU A 289 5.46 -1.43 -9.61
C LEU A 289 6.24 -2.65 -10.11
N LEU A 290 7.01 -3.31 -9.23
CA LEU A 290 7.75 -4.51 -9.56
C LEU A 290 6.84 -5.75 -9.71
N ASP A 291 5.79 -5.87 -8.91
CA ASP A 291 4.81 -6.96 -9.05
C ASP A 291 4.08 -6.89 -10.40
N GLU A 292 3.88 -5.68 -10.92
CA GLU A 292 3.26 -5.41 -12.21
C GLU A 292 4.28 -5.40 -13.37
N CYS A 293 5.50 -5.92 -13.16
CA CYS A 293 6.63 -5.83 -14.09
C CYS A 293 6.34 -6.34 -15.52
N ASN A 294 5.41 -7.28 -15.67
CA ASN A 294 5.00 -7.82 -16.96
C ASN A 294 4.36 -6.76 -17.87
N LEU A 295 3.94 -5.61 -17.33
CA LEU A 295 3.43 -4.49 -18.14
C LEU A 295 4.55 -3.67 -18.78
N PHE A 296 5.82 -3.91 -18.43
CA PHE A 296 6.99 -3.23 -19.00
C PHE A 296 7.75 -4.10 -20.01
N GLU A 297 7.04 -5.01 -20.69
CA GLU A 297 7.51 -5.97 -21.71
C GLU A 297 8.34 -5.38 -22.88
N HIS A 298 8.63 -4.09 -22.88
CA HIS A 298 9.56 -3.46 -23.82
C HIS A 298 10.94 -3.29 -23.17
N ASN A 299 11.96 -3.90 -23.80
CA ASN A 299 13.39 -3.77 -23.48
C ASN A 299 13.89 -2.33 -23.24
N GLU A 300 13.11 -1.32 -23.64
CA GLU A 300 13.41 0.11 -23.46
C GLU A 300 13.50 0.55 -21.99
N GLN A 301 13.01 -0.26 -21.02
CA GLN A 301 13.07 0.08 -19.59
C GLN A 301 14.09 -0.72 -18.77
N SER A 302 14.95 -1.53 -19.42
CA SER A 302 15.96 -2.32 -18.70
C SER A 302 16.91 -1.46 -17.85
N GLU A 303 17.23 -0.24 -18.30
CA GLU A 303 18.09 0.70 -17.56
C GLU A 303 17.40 1.18 -16.27
N VAL A 304 16.09 1.39 -16.31
CA VAL A 304 15.30 1.82 -15.14
C VAL A 304 15.29 0.73 -14.07
N PHE A 305 15.09 -0.53 -14.45
CA PHE A 305 15.15 -1.64 -13.49
C PHE A 305 16.54 -1.83 -12.91
N TYR A 306 17.59 -1.63 -13.72
CA TYR A 306 18.95 -1.63 -13.19
C TYR A 306 19.12 -0.55 -12.13
N LEU A 307 18.65 0.66 -12.42
CA LEU A 307 18.71 1.78 -11.50
C LEU A 307 17.91 1.51 -10.22
N PHE A 308 16.71 0.91 -10.32
CA PHE A 308 15.94 0.46 -9.16
C PHE A 308 16.73 -0.54 -8.32
N LEU A 309 17.36 -1.55 -8.92
CA LEU A 309 18.14 -2.54 -8.19
C LEU A 309 19.33 -1.91 -7.44
N THR A 310 20.06 -1.01 -8.09
CA THR A 310 21.15 -0.26 -7.46
C THR A 310 20.64 0.65 -6.33
N SER A 311 19.52 1.32 -6.54
CA SER A 311 18.86 2.15 -5.52
C SER A 311 18.40 1.34 -4.31
N ILE A 312 17.73 0.20 -4.53
CA ILE A 312 17.27 -0.71 -3.47
C ILE A 312 18.46 -1.20 -2.64
N THR A 313 19.52 -1.68 -3.30
CA THR A 313 20.70 -2.21 -2.59
C THR A 313 21.42 -1.12 -1.79
N THR A 314 21.50 0.10 -2.31
CA THR A 314 22.06 1.27 -1.60
C THR A 314 21.23 1.63 -0.37
N ALA A 315 19.91 1.80 -0.53
CA ALA A 315 18.98 2.10 0.57
C ALA A 315 19.05 1.03 1.66
N THR A 316 19.07 -0.24 1.25
CA THR A 316 19.13 -1.40 2.15
C THR A 316 20.43 -1.39 2.95
N SER A 317 21.57 -1.13 2.31
CA SER A 317 22.87 -1.04 3.01
C SER A 317 22.85 0.06 4.07
N ALA A 318 22.36 1.25 3.72
CA ALA A 318 22.27 2.39 4.64
C ALA A 318 21.33 2.12 5.82
N LEU A 319 20.16 1.50 5.58
CA LEU A 319 19.21 1.14 6.64
C LEU A 319 19.78 0.07 7.59
N ILE A 320 20.50 -0.91 7.04
CA ILE A 320 21.20 -1.90 7.85
C ILE A 320 22.22 -1.19 8.74
N GLU A 321 23.06 -0.31 8.23
CA GLU A 321 24.08 0.38 9.04
C GLU A 321 23.50 1.22 10.19
N ASN A 322 22.32 1.83 9.99
CA ASN A 322 21.77 2.82 10.91
C ASN A 322 20.73 2.29 11.92
N GLU A 323 20.10 1.14 11.70
CA GLU A 323 18.98 0.68 12.54
C GLU A 323 19.17 -0.68 13.24
N THR A 324 18.53 -0.83 14.40
CA THR A 324 18.30 -2.12 15.09
C THR A 324 17.04 -2.79 14.52
N VAL A 325 17.21 -3.95 13.88
CA VAL A 325 16.29 -4.57 12.88
C VAL A 325 14.98 -5.16 13.42
N THR A 326 14.58 -4.92 14.66
CA THR A 326 13.52 -5.76 15.24
C THR A 326 12.16 -5.61 14.59
N GLU A 327 11.79 -4.44 14.02
CA GLU A 327 10.57 -4.26 13.20
C GLU A 327 10.80 -3.08 12.21
N ASN A 328 11.28 -3.38 11.00
CA ASN A 328 11.46 -2.37 9.95
C ASN A 328 10.73 -2.78 8.67
N ASN A 329 9.47 -2.35 8.55
CA ASN A 329 8.62 -2.52 7.36
C ASN A 329 9.32 -2.10 6.07
N THR A 330 10.13 -1.04 6.11
CA THR A 330 10.90 -0.57 4.94
C THR A 330 11.90 -1.63 4.50
N LEU A 331 12.65 -2.24 5.42
CA LEU A 331 13.56 -3.35 5.09
C LEU A 331 12.79 -4.56 4.56
N GLU A 332 11.64 -4.90 5.15
CA GLU A 332 10.80 -5.99 4.64
C GLU A 332 10.36 -5.73 3.20
N ASN A 333 9.86 -4.52 2.90
CA ASN A 333 9.46 -4.12 1.55
C ASN A 333 10.63 -4.14 0.57
N LEU A 334 11.81 -3.64 0.94
CA LEU A 334 12.99 -3.64 0.08
C LEU A 334 13.48 -5.06 -0.23
N PHE A 335 13.46 -5.97 0.75
CA PHE A 335 13.79 -7.37 0.51
C PHE A 335 12.72 -8.09 -0.31
N ASN A 336 11.45 -7.74 -0.16
CA ASN A 336 10.40 -8.22 -1.06
C ASN A 336 10.63 -7.73 -2.49
N CYS A 337 11.05 -6.48 -2.69
CA CYS A 337 11.48 -6.00 -4.00
C CYS A 337 12.60 -6.88 -4.56
N LEU A 338 13.67 -7.12 -3.79
CA LEU A 338 14.77 -8.02 -4.21
C LEU A 338 14.29 -9.44 -4.52
N GLN A 339 13.33 -9.96 -3.75
CA GLN A 339 12.74 -11.26 -4.00
C GLN A 339 12.01 -11.30 -5.36
N ILE A 340 11.25 -10.25 -5.72
CA ILE A 340 10.59 -10.16 -7.03
C ILE A 340 11.62 -10.26 -8.15
N TYR A 341 12.77 -9.58 -8.02
CA TYR A 341 13.86 -9.73 -8.99
C TYR A 341 14.26 -11.20 -9.18
N THR A 342 14.37 -11.97 -8.10
CA THR A 342 14.78 -13.40 -8.16
C THR A 342 13.74 -14.33 -8.77
N THR A 343 12.49 -13.89 -8.89
CA THR A 343 11.40 -14.70 -9.47
C THR A 343 11.17 -14.43 -10.95
N ASN A 344 11.77 -13.37 -11.51
CA ASN A 344 11.54 -12.96 -12.89
C ASN A 344 12.78 -13.19 -13.76
N GLU A 345 12.61 -13.97 -14.83
CA GLU A 345 13.71 -14.35 -15.73
C GLU A 345 14.36 -13.15 -16.46
N HIS A 346 13.62 -12.05 -16.65
CA HIS A 346 14.13 -10.85 -17.31
C HIS A 346 15.23 -10.14 -16.50
N PHE A 347 15.33 -10.40 -15.20
CA PHE A 347 16.28 -9.72 -14.32
C PHE A 347 17.54 -10.54 -14.01
N ILE A 348 17.70 -11.72 -14.63
CA ILE A 348 18.78 -12.67 -14.32
C ILE A 348 20.17 -12.02 -14.46
N ASP A 349 20.42 -11.28 -15.55
CA ASP A 349 21.74 -10.69 -15.81
C ASP A 349 22.07 -9.62 -14.77
N MET A 350 21.13 -8.71 -14.48
CA MET A 350 21.29 -7.66 -13.45
C MET A 350 21.55 -8.26 -12.07
N LEU A 351 20.82 -9.33 -11.72
CA LEU A 351 20.99 -10.03 -10.45
C LEU A 351 22.37 -10.68 -10.33
N ASN A 352 22.89 -11.25 -11.42
CA ASN A 352 24.21 -11.88 -11.40
C ASN A 352 25.31 -10.83 -11.16
N GLU A 353 25.19 -9.64 -11.74
CA GLU A 353 26.11 -8.53 -11.50
C GLU A 353 26.06 -8.05 -10.04
N HIS A 354 24.87 -7.98 -9.44
CA HIS A 354 24.67 -7.55 -8.05
C HIS A 354 24.77 -8.67 -7.00
N CYS A 355 25.08 -9.91 -7.42
CA CYS A 355 25.01 -11.10 -6.57
C CYS A 355 25.82 -10.96 -5.27
N GLN A 356 27.06 -10.47 -5.35
CA GLN A 356 27.93 -10.35 -4.17
C GLN A 356 27.37 -9.34 -3.16
N THR A 357 26.88 -8.20 -3.65
CA THR A 357 26.26 -7.16 -2.82
C THR A 357 24.99 -7.69 -2.14
N ILE A 358 24.09 -8.31 -2.90
CA ILE A 358 22.81 -8.84 -2.38
C ILE A 358 23.06 -9.95 -1.35
N MET A 359 24.00 -10.87 -1.62
CA MET A 359 24.35 -11.93 -0.67
C MET A 359 24.95 -11.36 0.62
N LYS A 360 25.75 -10.30 0.53
CA LYS A 360 26.30 -9.64 1.74
C LYS A 360 25.22 -8.92 2.55
N LEU A 361 24.28 -8.24 1.89
CA LEU A 361 23.12 -7.65 2.56
C LEU A 361 22.27 -8.72 3.24
N THR A 362 22.04 -9.84 2.57
CA THR A 362 21.29 -10.97 3.11
C THR A 362 21.99 -11.58 4.32
N GLU A 363 23.31 -11.78 4.28
CA GLU A 363 24.10 -12.21 5.43
C GLU A 363 23.94 -11.26 6.63
N ASN A 364 24.02 -9.95 6.40
CA ASN A 364 23.90 -8.95 7.46
C ASN A 364 22.51 -8.97 8.10
N ILE A 365 21.44 -9.18 7.32
CA ILE A 365 20.07 -9.32 7.85
C ILE A 365 19.92 -10.65 8.60
N LEU A 366 20.39 -11.77 8.04
CA LEU A 366 20.32 -13.06 8.70
C LEU A 366 21.05 -13.07 10.04
N ASN A 367 22.20 -12.39 10.15
CA ASN A 367 22.90 -12.21 11.42
C ASN A 367 22.03 -11.53 12.49
N ARG A 368 21.09 -10.66 12.08
CA ARG A 368 20.18 -9.95 12.99
C ARG A 368 18.92 -10.75 13.30
N LEU A 369 18.40 -11.48 12.33
CA LEU A 369 17.22 -12.34 12.48
C LEU A 369 17.52 -13.65 13.24
N VAL A 370 18.78 -14.07 13.24
CA VAL A 370 19.30 -15.25 13.93
C VAL A 370 20.16 -14.79 15.11
N HIS A 371 19.53 -14.26 16.15
CA HIS A 371 20.23 -13.84 17.37
C HIS A 371 20.10 -14.92 18.45
N ASP A 372 21.20 -15.31 19.10
CA ASP A 372 21.24 -16.32 20.18
C ASP A 372 20.49 -17.63 19.87
N ASP A 373 20.61 -18.14 18.64
CA ASP A 373 19.90 -19.33 18.14
C ASP A 373 18.35 -19.21 18.14
N ILE A 374 17.81 -18.01 18.34
CA ILE A 374 16.39 -17.72 18.21
C ILE A 374 16.15 -17.22 16.78
N VAL A 375 15.32 -17.95 16.04
CA VAL A 375 14.94 -17.61 14.66
C VAL A 375 13.49 -17.14 14.64
N GLN A 376 13.26 -15.97 14.05
CA GLN A 376 11.92 -15.43 13.79
C GLN A 376 11.28 -16.14 12.58
N ILE A 377 10.88 -17.40 12.73
CA ILE A 377 10.35 -18.25 11.63
C ILE A 377 9.14 -17.62 10.90
N ARG A 378 8.40 -16.72 11.56
CA ARG A 378 7.21 -16.07 10.99
C ARG A 378 7.49 -14.69 10.38
N SER A 379 8.76 -14.30 10.29
CA SER A 379 9.16 -13.03 9.68
C SER A 379 9.03 -13.12 8.17
N VAL A 380 8.35 -12.14 7.56
CA VAL A 380 8.29 -11.98 6.10
C VAL A 380 9.69 -11.73 5.57
N LEU A 381 10.47 -10.87 6.23
CA LEU A 381 11.87 -10.60 5.89
C LEU A 381 12.73 -11.88 5.82
N LEU A 382 12.57 -12.79 6.79
CA LEU A 382 13.28 -14.08 6.76
C LEU A 382 12.91 -14.90 5.53
N LEU A 383 11.63 -14.92 5.16
CA LEU A 383 11.14 -15.64 3.99
C LEU A 383 11.79 -15.11 2.70
N SER A 384 11.83 -13.79 2.54
CA SER A 384 12.46 -13.11 1.41
C SER A 384 13.97 -13.41 1.36
N CYS A 385 14.66 -13.38 2.51
CA CYS A 385 16.08 -13.76 2.59
C CYS A 385 16.33 -15.21 2.13
N ILE A 386 15.51 -16.16 2.57
CA ILE A 386 15.65 -17.57 2.19
C ILE A 386 15.37 -17.74 0.69
N SER A 387 14.32 -17.10 0.17
CA SER A 387 13.99 -17.13 -1.26
C SER A 387 15.14 -16.62 -2.12
N ILE A 388 15.73 -15.48 -1.75
CA ILE A 388 16.89 -14.89 -2.44
C ILE A 388 18.09 -15.84 -2.39
N CYS A 389 18.35 -16.44 -1.21
CA CYS A 389 19.43 -17.42 -1.06
C CYS A 389 19.21 -18.65 -1.94
N ASN A 390 17.99 -19.18 -2.02
CA ASN A 390 17.66 -20.33 -2.86
C ASN A 390 17.97 -20.06 -4.33
N TYR A 391 17.54 -18.90 -4.85
CA TYR A 391 17.84 -18.50 -6.22
C TYR A 391 19.34 -18.48 -6.50
N PHE A 392 20.12 -17.78 -5.68
CA PHE A 392 21.55 -17.64 -5.91
C PHE A 392 22.30 -18.96 -5.70
N LEU A 393 21.89 -19.80 -4.75
CA LEU A 393 22.43 -21.15 -4.55
C LEU A 393 22.14 -22.06 -5.75
N PHE A 394 20.94 -22.00 -6.29
CA PHE A 394 20.58 -22.72 -7.50
C PHE A 394 21.43 -22.27 -8.70
N LYS A 395 21.68 -20.96 -8.83
CA LYS A 395 22.46 -20.44 -9.97
C LYS A 395 23.96 -20.68 -9.84
N HIS A 396 24.55 -20.32 -8.70
CA HIS A 396 26.02 -20.28 -8.50
C HIS A 396 26.56 -21.46 -7.68
N GLY A 397 25.68 -22.20 -7.00
CA GLY A 397 26.09 -23.27 -6.08
C GLY A 397 26.74 -22.71 -4.81
N LEU A 398 27.62 -23.51 -4.20
CA LEU A 398 28.27 -23.14 -2.93
C LEU A 398 29.39 -22.11 -3.05
N THR A 399 29.72 -21.63 -4.25
CA THR A 399 30.82 -20.66 -4.45
C THR A 399 30.53 -19.30 -3.84
N ILE A 400 29.26 -18.95 -3.70
CA ILE A 400 28.76 -17.69 -3.12
C ILE A 400 28.47 -17.78 -1.62
N VAL A 401 28.54 -18.99 -1.03
CA VAL A 401 28.20 -19.21 0.38
C VAL A 401 29.47 -19.19 1.21
N ASN A 402 29.56 -18.22 2.11
CA ASN A 402 30.61 -18.18 3.12
C ASN A 402 30.22 -19.01 4.36
N LYS A 403 31.15 -19.07 5.33
CA LYS A 403 30.98 -19.86 6.54
C LYS A 403 29.82 -19.36 7.40
N GLU A 404 29.65 -18.05 7.46
CA GLU A 404 28.62 -17.35 8.25
C GLU A 404 27.22 -17.66 7.71
N LEU A 405 27.01 -17.49 6.40
CA LEU A 405 25.75 -17.86 5.73
C LEU A 405 25.40 -19.33 5.93
N LEU A 406 26.38 -20.23 5.77
CA LEU A 406 26.17 -21.66 6.01
C LEU A 406 25.75 -21.94 7.46
N GLN A 407 26.33 -21.24 8.43
CA GLN A 407 25.93 -21.33 9.83
C GLN A 407 24.49 -20.86 10.04
N TYR A 408 24.08 -19.72 9.47
CA TYR A 408 22.69 -19.26 9.56
C TYR A 408 21.72 -20.26 8.94
N PHE A 409 22.03 -20.83 7.78
CA PHE A 409 21.20 -21.86 7.15
C PHE A 409 21.02 -23.07 8.06
N ILE A 410 22.08 -23.55 8.72
CA ILE A 410 21.99 -24.66 9.67
C ILE A 410 21.08 -24.32 10.86
N ILE A 411 21.21 -23.13 11.43
CA ILE A 411 20.39 -22.68 12.57
C ILE A 411 18.92 -22.54 12.15
N ILE A 412 18.65 -21.90 11.02
CA ILE A 412 17.30 -21.73 10.46
C ILE A 412 16.66 -23.10 10.20
N GLY A 413 17.37 -24.01 9.53
CA GLY A 413 16.87 -25.35 9.24
C GLY A 413 16.59 -26.17 10.50
N HIS A 414 17.49 -26.14 11.47
CA HIS A 414 17.29 -26.80 12.76
C HIS A 414 16.07 -26.25 13.51
N THR A 415 15.87 -24.94 13.50
CA THR A 415 14.76 -24.28 14.19
C THR A 415 13.43 -24.59 13.49
N CYS A 416 13.40 -24.50 12.16
CA CYS A 416 12.24 -24.89 11.35
C CYS A 416 11.86 -26.36 11.56
N TYR A 417 12.85 -27.26 11.57
CA TYR A 417 12.65 -28.67 11.85
C TYR A 417 12.04 -28.91 13.25
N LYS A 418 12.58 -28.25 14.29
CA LYS A 418 12.05 -28.35 15.65
C LYS A 418 10.61 -27.81 15.74
N ASP A 419 10.30 -26.70 15.08
CA ASP A 419 8.95 -26.14 15.07
C ASP A 419 7.95 -27.07 14.36
N LYS A 420 8.33 -27.61 13.19
CA LYS A 420 7.54 -28.61 12.43
C LYS A 420 7.23 -29.84 13.29
N GLN A 421 8.23 -30.40 13.97
CA GLN A 421 8.05 -31.55 14.89
C GLN A 421 7.11 -31.24 16.06
N ARG A 422 7.21 -30.05 16.66
CA ARG A 422 6.29 -29.62 17.73
C ARG A 422 4.85 -29.55 17.22
N ARG A 423 4.62 -28.99 16.02
CA ARG A 423 3.28 -28.91 15.42
C ARG A 423 2.70 -30.28 15.09
N GLU A 424 3.49 -31.18 14.53
CA GLU A 424 3.05 -32.56 14.27
C GLU A 424 2.66 -33.28 15.57
N HIS A 425 3.46 -33.12 16.62
CA HIS A 425 3.13 -33.67 17.94
C HIS A 425 1.82 -33.11 18.49
N GLN A 426 1.61 -31.79 18.43
CA GLN A 426 0.37 -31.14 18.86
C GLN A 426 -0.85 -31.64 18.05
N LYS A 427 -0.71 -31.78 16.72
CA LYS A 427 -1.77 -32.34 15.85
C LYS A 427 -2.10 -33.78 16.26
N HIS A 428 -1.11 -34.61 16.60
CA HIS A 428 -1.34 -35.97 17.08
C HIS A 428 -2.02 -36.01 18.45
N VAL A 429 -1.66 -35.13 19.38
CA VAL A 429 -2.31 -35.00 20.70
C VAL A 429 -3.78 -34.60 20.52
N MET A 430 -4.06 -33.57 19.74
CA MET A 430 -5.42 -33.11 19.44
C MET A 430 -6.29 -34.19 18.77
N ARG A 431 -5.73 -34.97 17.83
CA ARG A 431 -6.44 -36.11 17.21
C ARG A 431 -6.78 -37.21 18.21
N ARG A 432 -5.88 -37.51 19.16
CA ARG A 432 -6.12 -38.49 20.23
C ARG A 432 -7.20 -38.00 21.19
N GLU A 433 -7.22 -36.72 21.53
CA GLU A 433 -8.26 -36.14 22.40
C GLU A 433 -9.64 -36.16 21.74
N ARG A 434 -9.75 -35.77 20.46
CA ARG A 434 -11.01 -35.88 19.71
C ARG A 434 -11.51 -37.33 19.60
N SER A 435 -10.61 -38.29 19.46
CA SER A 435 -10.95 -39.72 19.42
C SER A 435 -11.47 -40.22 20.78
N ARG A 436 -10.99 -39.65 21.90
CA ARG A 436 -11.46 -39.97 23.25
C ARG A 436 -12.81 -39.34 23.58
N THR A 437 -13.10 -38.14 23.10
CA THR A 437 -14.41 -37.49 23.33
C THR A 437 -15.53 -38.16 22.54
N HIS A 438 -15.26 -38.65 21.33
CA HIS A 438 -16.24 -39.39 20.52
C HIS A 438 -16.53 -40.81 21.03
N SER A 439 -15.57 -41.44 21.73
CA SER A 439 -15.76 -42.77 22.33
C SER A 439 -16.53 -42.73 23.66
N HIS A 440 -16.64 -41.57 24.32
CA HIS A 440 -17.49 -41.41 25.51
C HIS A 440 -18.92 -40.92 25.21
N SER A 441 -19.19 -40.26 24.07
CA SER A 441 -20.57 -39.89 23.70
C SER A 441 -21.37 -41.05 23.09
N SER A 442 -20.70 -42.06 22.54
CA SER A 442 -21.34 -43.23 21.91
C SER A 442 -21.74 -44.35 22.90
N ASN A 443 -21.29 -44.29 24.15
CA ASN A 443 -21.60 -45.29 25.19
C ASN A 443 -22.76 -44.91 26.12
N LYS A 444 -23.52 -43.83 25.83
CA LYS A 444 -24.64 -43.36 26.65
C LYS A 444 -26.04 -43.58 26.04
N ARG A 445 -26.16 -44.46 25.03
CA ARG A 445 -27.44 -44.78 24.34
C ARG A 445 -27.80 -46.26 24.27
N LYS A 446 -27.23 -47.10 25.15
CA LYS A 446 -27.63 -48.50 25.30
C LYS A 446 -27.76 -48.81 26.77
N ASP A 447 -28.89 -48.44 27.36
CA ASP A 447 -29.51 -49.09 28.51
C ASP A 447 -30.87 -48.41 28.73
N GLY A 448 -31.94 -49.13 28.41
CA GLY A 448 -33.30 -48.69 28.66
C GLY A 448 -34.30 -49.18 27.63
N ASP A 449 -34.66 -50.47 27.69
CA ASP A 449 -35.99 -50.97 27.36
C ASP A 449 -36.15 -52.39 27.92
N GLU A 450 -36.76 -52.52 29.10
CA GLU A 450 -37.73 -53.59 29.42
C GLU A 450 -38.45 -53.30 30.76
N PHE A 451 -39.76 -53.04 30.63
CA PHE A 451 -40.91 -53.32 31.52
C PHE A 451 -40.80 -53.15 33.05
N ASP A 452 -41.70 -52.34 33.64
CA ASP A 452 -42.95 -52.90 34.19
C ASP A 452 -44.02 -51.84 34.56
N THR A 453 -45.27 -52.26 34.42
CA THR A 453 -46.53 -51.53 34.63
C THR A 453 -47.02 -51.57 36.08
N ASN A 454 -47.59 -50.45 36.57
CA ASN A 454 -48.83 -50.30 37.38
C ASN A 454 -48.71 -49.32 38.56
N GLY A 455 -49.73 -48.46 38.70
CA GLY A 455 -50.27 -48.05 40.00
C GLY A 455 -50.23 -46.57 40.37
N ASP A 456 -51.38 -45.90 40.17
CA ASP A 456 -52.03 -44.92 41.05
C ASP A 456 -51.48 -43.49 41.26
N THR A 457 -52.26 -42.54 40.71
CA THR A 457 -52.79 -41.27 41.26
C THR A 457 -51.92 -40.42 42.21
N VAL A 458 -51.71 -39.14 41.85
CA VAL A 458 -52.40 -37.93 42.39
C VAL A 458 -51.71 -36.68 41.81
N ASP A 459 -52.52 -35.66 41.59
CA ASP A 459 -52.25 -34.27 41.18
C ASP A 459 -50.96 -33.64 41.75
N ASP A 460 -50.24 -32.81 40.99
CA ASP A 460 -50.50 -31.36 40.94
C ASP A 460 -49.32 -30.59 40.28
N ASP A 461 -49.74 -29.64 39.45
CA ASP A 461 -49.14 -28.34 39.12
C ASP A 461 -47.71 -28.11 38.56
N SER A 462 -47.76 -27.34 37.45
CA SER A 462 -46.88 -26.19 37.13
C SER A 462 -45.51 -26.49 36.51
N LEU A 463 -44.95 -25.75 35.55
CA LEU A 463 -45.36 -24.70 34.61
C LEU A 463 -44.10 -24.35 33.78
N TYR A 464 -44.28 -23.87 32.54
CA TYR A 464 -43.33 -23.17 31.65
C TYR A 464 -42.24 -24.00 30.93
N LYS A 465 -42.47 -24.39 29.65
CA LYS A 465 -42.39 -23.62 28.37
C LYS A 465 -40.99 -23.69 27.74
N SER A 466 -40.83 -24.48 26.67
CA SER A 466 -41.07 -24.18 25.23
C SER A 466 -39.93 -23.36 24.62
N HIS A 467 -39.14 -23.95 23.71
CA HIS A 467 -39.30 -23.80 22.25
C HIS A 467 -39.55 -22.36 21.80
N HIS A 468 -38.58 -21.78 21.07
CA HIS A 468 -38.77 -21.51 19.65
C HIS A 468 -37.43 -21.15 18.97
N ALA A 469 -37.22 -21.75 17.81
CA ALA A 469 -36.36 -21.24 16.77
C ALA A 469 -37.15 -20.23 15.91
N ILE A 470 -36.39 -19.39 15.20
CA ILE A 470 -36.63 -18.71 13.91
C ILE A 470 -36.40 -17.18 13.94
N THR A 471 -35.67 -16.74 12.90
CA THR A 471 -35.43 -15.39 12.32
C THR A 471 -34.62 -14.36 13.11
N ASN A 472 -33.49 -13.92 12.53
CA ASN A 472 -33.39 -12.59 11.94
C ASN A 472 -32.17 -12.46 11.00
N ALA A 473 -32.42 -11.75 9.91
CA ALA A 473 -31.46 -11.23 8.95
C ALA A 473 -31.03 -9.82 9.37
N ASP A 474 -29.84 -9.45 8.88
CA ASP A 474 -29.22 -8.13 8.85
C ASP A 474 -28.99 -7.40 10.19
N TRP A 475 -28.03 -6.49 10.11
CA TRP A 475 -27.53 -5.52 11.10
C TRP A 475 -26.20 -5.88 11.80
N ASP A 476 -25.31 -4.90 11.63
CA ASP A 476 -24.14 -4.51 12.42
C ASP A 476 -22.81 -5.23 12.19
N ASP A 477 -21.89 -4.49 11.54
CA ASP A 477 -20.50 -4.36 12.01
C ASP A 477 -19.97 -2.97 11.62
N ASP A 478 -20.23 -2.00 12.49
CA ASP A 478 -19.36 -0.85 12.73
C ASP A 478 -18.56 -1.15 14.01
N ILE A 479 -17.24 -1.34 13.87
CA ILE A 479 -16.28 -1.14 14.96
C ILE A 479 -15.09 -0.34 14.40
N GLU A 480 -15.09 0.93 14.81
CA GLU A 480 -13.97 1.82 15.15
C GLU A 480 -12.61 1.12 15.39
N VAL A 481 -11.52 1.64 14.81
CA VAL A 481 -10.31 2.04 15.55
C VAL A 481 -9.27 2.73 14.64
N GLN A 482 -8.77 3.82 15.23
CA GLN A 482 -7.66 4.70 14.92
C GLN A 482 -6.33 4.02 14.54
N SER A 483 -5.54 4.76 13.75
CA SER A 483 -4.08 4.91 13.79
C SER A 483 -3.32 4.00 14.76
N THR A 484 -3.16 2.73 14.42
CA THR A 484 -1.98 1.88 14.66
C THR A 484 -2.19 0.64 13.82
N THR A 485 -1.26 0.31 12.94
CA THR A 485 -1.21 -0.93 12.17
C THR A 485 -0.94 -2.12 13.10
N LYS A 486 -1.93 -2.46 13.92
CA LYS A 486 -2.00 -3.69 14.71
C LYS A 486 -3.42 -4.27 14.60
N VAL A 487 -3.87 -4.37 13.35
CA VAL A 487 -4.98 -5.23 12.95
C VAL A 487 -4.63 -6.66 13.36
N GLU A 488 -5.61 -7.42 13.85
CA GLU A 488 -5.53 -8.85 14.07
C GLU A 488 -4.75 -9.55 12.94
N PHE A 489 -3.46 -9.75 13.15
CA PHE A 489 -2.60 -10.45 12.21
C PHE A 489 -3.00 -11.93 12.30
N ASP A 490 -3.84 -12.28 11.35
CA ASP A 490 -4.64 -13.47 11.25
C ASP A 490 -3.84 -14.73 11.64
N ARG A 491 -4.40 -15.58 12.52
CA ARG A 491 -3.72 -16.85 12.85
C ARG A 491 -3.51 -17.71 11.59
N SER A 492 -4.38 -17.56 10.60
CA SER A 492 -4.29 -18.20 9.29
C SER A 492 -3.02 -17.76 8.54
N THR A 493 -2.80 -16.45 8.38
CA THR A 493 -1.63 -15.90 7.66
C THR A 493 -0.32 -16.23 8.37
N SER A 494 -0.32 -16.26 9.70
CA SER A 494 0.85 -16.68 10.47
C SER A 494 1.16 -18.19 10.33
N GLU A 495 0.14 -19.03 10.17
CA GLU A 495 0.32 -20.45 9.86
C GLU A 495 0.79 -20.68 8.43
N ASP A 496 0.27 -19.91 7.48
CA ASP A 496 0.65 -19.95 6.07
C ASP A 496 2.11 -19.53 5.90
N LEU A 497 2.54 -18.42 6.50
CA LEU A 497 3.93 -17.95 6.45
C LEU A 497 4.91 -19.02 6.95
N ALA A 498 4.62 -19.64 8.09
CA ALA A 498 5.49 -20.69 8.63
C ALA A 498 5.53 -21.93 7.72
N THR A 499 4.41 -22.28 7.08
CA THR A 499 4.35 -23.38 6.13
C THR A 499 5.22 -23.09 4.91
N THR A 500 5.12 -21.88 4.35
CA THR A 500 5.96 -21.41 3.25
C THR A 500 7.44 -21.38 3.64
N SER A 501 7.77 -20.91 4.84
CA SER A 501 9.15 -20.96 5.36
C SER A 501 9.70 -22.37 5.40
N TYR A 502 8.90 -23.36 5.83
CA TYR A 502 9.35 -24.76 5.81
C TYR A 502 9.64 -25.24 4.40
N THR A 503 8.75 -24.97 3.43
CA THR A 503 8.96 -25.38 2.04
C THR A 503 10.25 -24.78 1.47
N LEU A 504 10.47 -23.48 1.67
CA LEU A 504 11.69 -22.81 1.18
C LEU A 504 12.96 -23.32 1.89
N VAL A 505 12.89 -23.65 3.18
CA VAL A 505 13.99 -24.27 3.92
C VAL A 505 14.25 -25.68 3.41
N ASP A 506 13.21 -26.46 3.10
CA ASP A 506 13.35 -27.80 2.56
C ASP A 506 14.09 -27.72 1.19
N GLU A 507 13.71 -26.80 0.32
CA GLU A 507 14.40 -26.50 -0.96
C GLU A 507 15.86 -26.04 -0.77
N LEU A 508 16.09 -25.12 0.17
CA LEU A 508 17.43 -24.61 0.52
C LEU A 508 18.37 -25.76 0.89
N PHE A 509 17.90 -26.63 1.80
CA PHE A 509 18.69 -27.74 2.29
C PHE A 509 18.91 -28.82 1.22
N LEU A 510 17.92 -29.03 0.35
CA LEU A 510 18.05 -29.93 -0.78
C LEU A 510 19.17 -29.47 -1.72
N GLU A 511 19.20 -28.18 -2.08
CA GLU A 511 20.26 -27.60 -2.91
C GLU A 511 21.64 -27.63 -2.22
N LEU A 512 21.71 -27.24 -0.94
CA LEU A 512 22.95 -27.32 -0.16
C LEU A 512 23.50 -28.75 -0.09
N PHE A 513 22.60 -29.74 0.07
CA PHE A 513 22.96 -31.15 0.16
C PHE A 513 23.45 -31.72 -1.17
N TYR A 514 22.64 -31.62 -2.23
CA TYR A 514 22.99 -32.17 -3.54
C TYR A 514 24.29 -31.57 -4.08
N ARG A 515 24.44 -30.24 -3.97
CA ARG A 515 25.65 -29.56 -4.48
C ARG A 515 26.84 -29.73 -3.56
N GLY A 516 26.62 -29.77 -2.25
CA GLY A 516 27.66 -30.05 -1.26
C GLY A 516 28.33 -31.40 -1.46
N ILE A 517 27.52 -32.46 -1.62
CA ILE A 517 28.04 -33.79 -1.90
C ILE A 517 28.75 -33.85 -3.25
N LYS A 518 28.19 -33.22 -4.29
CA LYS A 518 28.78 -33.23 -5.64
C LYS A 518 30.13 -32.49 -5.70
N GLN A 519 30.28 -31.39 -4.94
CA GLN A 519 31.56 -30.67 -4.85
C GLN A 519 32.60 -31.44 -4.03
N ASP A 520 32.21 -32.06 -2.92
CA ASP A 520 33.13 -32.89 -2.10
C ASP A 520 33.60 -34.14 -2.87
N ALA A 521 32.76 -34.71 -3.73
CA ALA A 521 33.11 -35.82 -4.59
C ALA A 521 34.05 -35.43 -5.75
N SER A 522 33.94 -34.20 -6.27
CA SER A 522 34.70 -33.76 -7.46
C SER A 522 36.04 -33.08 -7.14
N LYS A 523 36.22 -32.49 -5.95
CA LYS A 523 37.43 -31.74 -5.56
C LYS A 523 38.38 -32.48 -4.60
N SER A 524 38.35 -33.81 -4.55
CA SER A 524 39.18 -34.60 -3.60
C SER A 524 40.71 -34.48 -3.80
N THR A 525 41.19 -33.71 -4.78
CA THR A 525 42.61 -33.53 -5.10
C THR A 525 43.21 -32.18 -4.72
N ASP A 526 42.42 -31.16 -4.35
CA ASP A 526 42.95 -29.82 -4.03
C ASP A 526 43.05 -29.56 -2.52
N ASN A 527 44.17 -28.94 -2.10
CA ASN A 527 44.57 -28.66 -0.71
C ASN A 527 43.65 -27.69 0.07
N ASN A 528 42.48 -27.32 -0.46
CA ASN A 528 41.53 -26.45 0.23
C ASN A 528 40.43 -27.29 0.89
N PRO A 529 40.35 -27.35 2.23
CA PRO A 529 39.33 -28.13 2.91
C PRO A 529 37.94 -27.63 2.51
N SER A 530 37.07 -28.55 2.10
CA SER A 530 35.71 -28.22 1.68
C SER A 530 34.97 -27.43 2.74
N LEU A 531 34.01 -26.59 2.32
CA LEU A 531 33.22 -25.74 3.22
C LEU A 531 32.61 -26.55 4.39
N PHE A 532 32.20 -27.79 4.14
CA PHE A 532 31.69 -28.73 5.16
C PHE A 532 32.73 -29.22 6.16
N LYS A 533 34.02 -29.30 5.77
CA LYS A 533 35.11 -29.62 6.70
C LYS A 533 35.40 -28.45 7.65
N GLN A 534 35.05 -27.22 7.26
CA GLN A 534 35.22 -26.02 8.09
C GLN A 534 34.14 -25.86 9.18
N LEU A 535 33.04 -26.62 9.09
CA LEU A 535 32.01 -26.67 10.13
C LEU A 535 32.53 -27.32 11.42
N SER A 536 31.95 -26.95 12.57
CA SER A 536 32.22 -27.65 13.82
C SER A 536 31.68 -29.09 13.78
N GLN A 537 32.16 -29.97 14.66
CA GLN A 537 31.64 -31.33 14.75
C GLN A 537 30.13 -31.35 15.05
N ASP A 538 29.67 -30.44 15.91
CA ASP A 538 28.27 -30.35 16.32
C ASP A 538 27.38 -29.79 15.19
N GLN A 539 27.88 -28.83 14.41
CA GLN A 539 27.22 -28.34 13.19
C GLN A 539 27.08 -29.44 12.14
N ARG A 540 28.14 -30.24 11.91
CA ARG A 540 28.08 -31.40 11.01
C ARG A 540 27.08 -32.45 11.49
N GLU A 541 27.04 -32.72 12.80
CA GLU A 541 26.10 -33.68 13.40
C GLU A 541 24.65 -33.20 13.24
N THR A 542 24.41 -31.90 13.49
CA THR A 542 23.12 -31.24 13.29
C THR A 542 22.69 -31.29 11.83
N PHE A 543 23.57 -30.91 10.91
CA PHE A 543 23.34 -31.01 9.47
C PHE A 543 22.98 -32.44 9.04
N ARG A 544 23.72 -33.46 9.52
CA ARG A 544 23.40 -34.87 9.28
C ARG A 544 22.04 -35.28 9.84
N LYS A 545 21.65 -34.79 11.03
CA LYS A 545 20.33 -35.08 11.62
C LYS A 545 19.20 -34.48 10.78
N ILE A 546 19.37 -33.23 10.35
CA ILE A 546 18.44 -32.53 9.46
C ILE A 546 18.30 -33.31 8.14
N ILE A 547 19.42 -33.66 7.49
CA ILE A 547 19.43 -34.46 6.27
C ILE A 547 18.78 -35.83 6.48
N LYS A 548 19.15 -36.56 7.53
CA LYS A 548 18.57 -37.88 7.79
C LYS A 548 17.06 -37.81 7.94
N HIS A 549 16.54 -36.76 8.59
CA HIS A 549 15.11 -36.55 8.67
C HIS A 549 14.50 -36.31 7.28
N PHE A 550 15.11 -35.44 6.47
CA PHE A 550 14.64 -35.12 5.11
C PHE A 550 14.72 -36.31 4.15
N CYS A 551 15.84 -37.05 4.12
CA CYS A 551 15.95 -38.28 3.32
C CYS A 551 14.97 -39.38 3.77
N HIS A 552 14.54 -39.37 5.04
CA HIS A 552 13.54 -40.31 5.54
C HIS A 552 12.11 -39.90 5.14
N LEU A 553 11.88 -38.61 4.92
CA LEU A 553 10.67 -38.04 4.31
C LEU A 553 10.61 -38.35 2.81
N ASP A 554 11.73 -38.20 2.09
CA ASP A 554 11.84 -38.47 0.66
C ASP A 554 11.59 -39.95 0.35
N LYS A 555 12.24 -40.87 1.10
CA LYS A 555 11.92 -42.31 1.06
C LYS A 555 10.47 -42.61 1.43
N ARG A 556 9.83 -41.80 2.28
CA ARG A 556 8.41 -41.98 2.63
C ARG A 556 7.50 -41.50 1.50
N LEU A 557 7.90 -40.46 0.77
CA LEU A 557 7.20 -39.90 -0.38
C LEU A 557 7.31 -40.85 -1.59
N ASP A 558 8.50 -41.38 -1.87
CA ASP A 558 8.72 -42.42 -2.90
C ASP A 558 7.88 -43.66 -2.61
N ASN A 559 7.91 -44.17 -1.36
CA ASN A 559 7.09 -45.32 -0.96
C ASN A 559 5.58 -45.01 -0.95
N MET A 560 5.17 -43.73 -0.89
CA MET A 560 3.77 -43.31 -0.97
C MET A 560 3.30 -43.07 -2.41
N LEU A 561 4.20 -42.74 -3.33
CA LEU A 561 3.93 -42.60 -4.76
C LEU A 561 4.01 -43.95 -5.49
N GLU A 562 4.71 -44.93 -4.92
CA GLU A 562 4.70 -46.34 -5.36
C GLU A 562 3.45 -47.13 -4.91
N LEU A 563 2.67 -46.61 -3.94
CA LEU A 563 1.37 -47.14 -3.49
C LEU A 563 0.20 -46.48 -4.22
#